data_AF-A0A1A8PPT5-F1
#
_entry.id   AF-A0A1A8PPT5-F1
#
_cell.length_a   1.000
_cell.length_b   1.000
_cell.length_c   1.000
_cell.angle_alpha   90.00
_cell.angle_beta   90.00
_cell.angle_gamma   90.00
#
_symmetry.space_group_name_H-M   'P 1'
#
loop_
_entity.id
_entity.type
_entity.pdbx_description
1 polymer ?
#
loop_
_entity_poly.entity_id
_entity_poly.type
_entity_poly.pdbx_seq_one_letter_code
_entity_poly.pdbx_strand_id
1 'polypeptide(L)'
;MLLLVLFALLLLFCNLDVWYFLRGALVFFEAWFQPTIGDILAEQSFDGMVLPHDLDYLGHMNNSRYLRECDFARFHHYMRNGLFMASRKLGAKLVVGASTIRYRRSLAFKEVFEIRTKVLGWDEKAFYLEQRFVSKKDSFVSAVMLCRQNVVGTSPETIIEYICKKKIECPEFPEELKHWISFISASSQALRAESGLEHKNKRGSAADPHQPDQRDGFKRRTVIQIRRRMINYCLTRFSSGFAPVLETSGYSPVRCLDTNSALPSRSPPCSRSLSVTSSSSSSSSSVYPATWKSTIRLWISPRLNSPPHSP
;
A
#
# COMPACT_ATOMS: atom_id res chain seq x y z
N MET A 1 -41.50 20.38 8.21
CA MET A 1 -40.85 19.06 8.43
C MET A 1 -39.94 18.64 7.27
N LEU A 2 -40.39 18.69 6.01
CA LEU A 2 -39.57 18.32 4.84
C LEU A 2 -38.22 19.05 4.76
N LEU A 3 -38.19 20.38 4.94
CA LEU A 3 -36.96 21.17 4.92
C LEU A 3 -35.96 20.76 6.01
N LEU A 4 -36.45 20.40 7.20
CA LEU A 4 -35.60 19.92 8.30
C LEU A 4 -34.99 18.55 7.97
N VAL A 5 -35.77 17.67 7.33
CA VAL A 5 -35.27 16.36 6.87
C VAL A 5 -34.22 16.53 5.78
N LEU A 6 -34.46 17.38 4.78
CA LEU A 6 -33.49 17.66 3.71
C LEU A 6 -32.19 18.28 4.26
N PHE A 7 -32.30 19.20 5.22
CA PHE A 7 -31.14 19.79 5.89
C PHE A 7 -30.34 18.74 6.67
N ALA A 8 -31.02 17.86 7.41
CA ALA A 8 -30.36 16.77 8.13
C ALA A 8 -29.65 15.78 7.19
N LEU A 9 -30.29 15.42 6.07
CA LEU A 9 -29.70 14.55 5.05
C LEU A 9 -28.46 15.20 4.40
N LEU A 10 -28.52 16.50 4.11
CA LEU A 10 -27.37 17.25 3.60
C LEU A 10 -26.23 17.28 4.62
N LEU A 11 -26.52 17.54 5.89
CA LEU A 11 -25.50 17.50 6.94
C LEU A 11 -24.85 16.12 7.05
N LEU A 12 -25.64 15.05 6.96
CA LEU A 12 -25.13 13.68 6.95
C LEU A 12 -24.19 13.46 5.77
N PHE A 13 -24.61 13.86 4.57
CA PHE A 13 -23.82 13.73 3.33
C PHE A 13 -22.52 14.53 3.36
N CYS A 14 -22.54 15.73 3.95
CA CYS A 14 -21.34 16.57 4.07
C CYS A 14 -20.35 16.07 5.13
N ASN A 15 -20.81 15.36 6.16
CA ASN A 15 -19.97 14.96 7.30
C ASN A 15 -19.57 13.48 7.28
N LEU A 16 -20.31 12.63 6.57
CA LEU A 16 -20.05 11.19 6.47
C LEU A 16 -19.84 10.79 5.00
N ASP A 17 -18.97 9.82 4.78
CA ASP A 17 -18.89 9.12 3.50
C ASP A 17 -20.08 8.17 3.37
N VAL A 18 -21.26 8.73 3.11
CA VAL A 18 -22.54 8.00 3.04
C VAL A 18 -22.44 6.85 2.03
N TRP A 19 -21.76 7.08 0.90
CA TRP A 19 -21.56 6.07 -0.13
C TRP A 19 -20.74 4.88 0.35
N TYR A 20 -19.70 5.11 1.15
CA TYR A 20 -18.94 4.02 1.76
C TYR A 20 -19.82 3.13 2.64
N PHE A 21 -20.65 3.71 3.51
CA PHE A 21 -21.51 2.95 4.42
C PHE A 21 -22.65 2.23 3.69
N LEU A 22 -23.28 2.88 2.71
CA LEU A 22 -24.32 2.26 1.89
C LEU A 22 -23.76 1.08 1.09
N ARG A 23 -22.60 1.25 0.44
CA ARG A 23 -21.97 0.17 -0.32
C ARG A 23 -21.53 -0.97 0.60
N GLY A 24 -20.96 -0.67 1.76
CA GLY A 24 -20.62 -1.68 2.76
C GLY A 24 -21.86 -2.47 3.21
N ALA A 25 -22.96 -1.79 3.55
CA ALA A 25 -24.21 -2.44 3.94
C ALA A 25 -24.77 -3.34 2.83
N LEU A 26 -24.73 -2.89 1.58
CA LEU A 26 -25.12 -3.69 0.42
C LEU A 26 -24.25 -4.94 0.29
N VAL A 27 -22.93 -4.81 0.41
CA VAL A 27 -22.00 -5.95 0.34
C VAL A 27 -22.25 -6.97 1.45
N PHE A 28 -22.51 -6.51 2.68
CA PHE A 28 -22.90 -7.40 3.78
C PHE A 28 -24.22 -8.10 3.50
N PHE A 29 -25.21 -7.37 2.99
CA PHE A 29 -26.51 -7.91 2.63
C PHE A 29 -26.38 -8.95 1.51
N GLU A 30 -25.69 -8.64 0.42
CA GLU A 30 -25.41 -9.57 -0.68
C GLU A 30 -24.70 -10.84 -0.21
N ALA A 31 -23.64 -10.69 0.59
CA ALA A 31 -22.90 -11.83 1.13
C ALA A 31 -23.75 -12.71 2.06
N TRP A 32 -24.73 -12.12 2.75
CA TRP A 32 -25.63 -12.85 3.66
C TRP A 32 -26.54 -13.84 2.91
N PHE A 33 -26.95 -13.52 1.69
CA PHE A 33 -27.80 -14.41 0.87
C PHE A 33 -26.99 -15.38 0.01
N GLN A 34 -25.67 -15.21 -0.07
CA GLN A 34 -24.81 -16.10 -0.84
C GLN A 34 -24.38 -17.32 -0.01
N PRO A 35 -24.16 -18.48 -0.65
CA PRO A 35 -23.70 -19.66 0.04
C PRO A 35 -22.30 -19.41 0.63
N THR A 36 -22.09 -19.95 1.83
CA THR A 36 -20.80 -19.94 2.49
C THR A 36 -19.83 -20.85 1.76
N ILE A 37 -18.56 -20.44 1.72
CA ILE A 37 -17.46 -21.19 1.13
C ILE A 37 -16.64 -21.72 2.30
N GLY A 38 -16.73 -23.02 2.56
CA GLY A 38 -16.06 -23.65 3.72
C GLY A 38 -14.53 -23.68 3.62
N ASP A 39 -13.99 -23.55 2.41
CA ASP A 39 -12.55 -23.45 2.17
C ASP A 39 -12.09 -21.98 2.32
N ILE A 40 -11.26 -21.74 3.33
CA ILE A 40 -10.72 -20.41 3.66
C ILE A 40 -9.63 -19.98 2.67
N LEU A 41 -8.95 -20.95 2.04
CA LEU A 41 -7.87 -20.72 1.08
C LEU A 41 -8.38 -20.64 -0.36
N ALA A 42 -9.65 -20.98 -0.59
CA ALA A 42 -10.30 -20.83 -1.88
C ALA A 42 -10.35 -19.35 -2.30
N GLU A 43 -10.03 -19.12 -3.57
CA GLU A 43 -10.17 -17.79 -4.17
C GLU A 43 -11.66 -17.45 -4.31
N GLN A 44 -12.02 -16.22 -3.96
CA GLN A 44 -13.39 -15.70 -4.13
C GLN A 44 -13.40 -14.49 -5.04
N SER A 45 -14.37 -14.47 -5.95
CA SER A 45 -14.61 -13.38 -6.90
C SER A 45 -15.65 -12.39 -6.36
N PHE A 46 -15.34 -11.10 -6.38
CA PHE A 46 -16.26 -10.01 -6.09
C PHE A 46 -16.37 -9.06 -7.29
N ASP A 47 -17.57 -8.88 -7.83
CA ASP A 47 -17.79 -8.09 -9.03
C ASP A 47 -17.98 -6.61 -8.74
N GLY A 48 -17.48 -5.76 -9.63
CA GLY A 48 -17.60 -4.31 -9.56
C GLY A 48 -17.64 -3.65 -10.93
N MET A 49 -18.07 -2.40 -10.95
CA MET A 49 -18.06 -1.54 -12.13
C MET A 49 -17.57 -0.16 -11.73
N VAL A 50 -16.79 0.48 -12.59
CA VAL A 50 -16.32 1.85 -12.35
C VAL A 50 -17.47 2.84 -12.52
N LEU A 51 -17.90 3.45 -11.42
CA LEU A 51 -18.99 4.43 -11.38
C LEU A 51 -18.45 5.87 -11.54
N PRO A 52 -19.33 6.86 -11.84
CA PRO A 52 -18.88 8.25 -12.02
C PRO A 52 -18.12 8.81 -10.81
N HIS A 53 -18.49 8.42 -9.59
CA HIS A 53 -17.84 8.87 -8.35
C HIS A 53 -16.49 8.21 -8.07
N ASP A 54 -16.12 7.20 -8.87
CA ASP A 54 -14.84 6.49 -8.75
C ASP A 54 -13.74 7.11 -9.61
N LEU A 55 -14.11 8.02 -10.51
CA LEU A 55 -13.18 8.65 -11.44
C LEU A 55 -12.35 9.75 -10.76
N ASP A 56 -11.12 9.90 -11.24
CA ASP A 56 -10.28 11.06 -10.99
C ASP A 56 -10.42 12.12 -12.10
N TYR A 57 -9.67 13.21 -11.99
CA TYR A 57 -9.65 14.30 -12.98
C TYR A 57 -9.15 13.87 -14.37
N LEU A 58 -8.47 12.72 -14.46
CA LEU A 58 -7.97 12.16 -15.72
C LEU A 58 -8.96 11.17 -16.34
N GLY A 59 -10.13 10.97 -15.73
CA GLY A 59 -11.17 10.07 -16.25
C GLY A 59 -10.88 8.59 -16.03
N HIS A 60 -9.92 8.27 -15.15
CA HIS A 60 -9.59 6.91 -14.76
C HIS A 60 -10.07 6.62 -13.34
N MET A 61 -10.24 5.34 -13.01
CA MET A 61 -10.52 4.96 -11.63
C MET A 61 -9.41 5.48 -10.72
N ASN A 62 -9.80 6.28 -9.73
CA ASN A 62 -8.89 6.88 -8.77
C ASN A 62 -8.16 5.80 -7.97
N ASN A 63 -6.85 5.94 -7.78
CA ASN A 63 -6.00 5.01 -7.04
C ASN A 63 -6.57 4.64 -5.65
N SER A 64 -7.12 5.61 -4.92
CA SER A 64 -7.72 5.37 -3.60
C SER A 64 -8.98 4.49 -3.66
N ARG A 65 -9.67 4.46 -4.80
CA ARG A 65 -10.87 3.63 -5.00
C ARG A 65 -10.53 2.16 -5.12
N TYR A 66 -9.35 1.80 -5.62
CA TYR A 66 -8.90 0.40 -5.62
C TYR A 66 -8.80 -0.13 -4.18
N LEU A 67 -8.15 0.62 -3.28
CA LEU A 67 -8.03 0.20 -1.88
C LEU A 67 -9.40 0.10 -1.18
N ARG A 68 -10.32 1.00 -1.51
CA ARG A 68 -11.70 0.97 -1.02
C ARG A 68 -12.47 -0.26 -1.52
N GLU A 69 -12.41 -0.57 -2.81
CA GLU A 69 -13.08 -1.76 -3.34
C GLU A 69 -12.44 -3.05 -2.80
N CYS A 70 -11.13 -3.05 -2.50
CA CYS A 70 -10.49 -4.14 -1.78
C CYS A 70 -11.08 -4.36 -0.37
N ASP A 71 -11.46 -3.30 0.37
CA ASP A 71 -12.15 -3.44 1.66
C ASP A 71 -13.48 -4.18 1.49
N PHE A 72 -14.28 -3.78 0.49
CA PHE A 72 -15.57 -4.43 0.22
C PHE A 72 -15.40 -5.90 -0.19
N ALA A 73 -14.45 -6.19 -1.08
CA ALA A 73 -14.14 -7.57 -1.45
C ALA A 73 -13.67 -8.41 -0.24
N ARG A 74 -12.93 -7.81 0.72
CA ARG A 74 -12.58 -8.49 1.98
C ARG A 74 -13.79 -8.74 2.87
N PHE A 75 -14.68 -7.77 3.03
CA PHE A 75 -15.91 -7.97 3.82
C PHE A 75 -16.77 -9.08 3.24
N HIS A 76 -16.94 -9.09 1.92
CA HIS A 76 -17.61 -10.16 1.20
C HIS A 76 -16.94 -11.52 1.45
N HIS A 77 -15.61 -11.59 1.29
CA HIS A 77 -14.83 -12.80 1.52
C HIS A 77 -14.96 -13.33 2.95
N TYR A 78 -14.85 -12.45 3.95
CA TYR A 78 -14.95 -12.80 5.38
C TYR A 78 -16.34 -13.25 5.81
N MET A 79 -17.37 -12.67 5.21
CA MET A 79 -18.75 -13.11 5.43
C MET A 79 -18.95 -14.51 4.88
N ARG A 80 -18.51 -14.77 3.66
CA ARG A 80 -18.75 -16.05 2.98
C ARG A 80 -17.91 -17.19 3.52
N ASN A 81 -16.68 -16.96 3.99
CA ASN A 81 -15.86 -18.01 4.57
C ASN A 81 -16.00 -18.16 6.10
N GLY A 82 -16.89 -17.39 6.72
CA GLY A 82 -17.15 -17.47 8.16
C GLY A 82 -16.13 -16.75 9.06
N LEU A 83 -15.05 -16.16 8.50
CA LEU A 83 -14.08 -15.36 9.27
C LEU A 83 -14.74 -14.24 10.05
N PHE A 84 -15.73 -13.56 9.47
CA PHE A 84 -16.45 -12.47 10.13
C PHE A 84 -17.18 -12.96 11.39
N MET A 85 -17.95 -14.05 11.26
CA MET A 85 -18.74 -14.60 12.36
C MET A 85 -17.85 -15.22 13.45
N ALA A 86 -16.80 -15.93 13.05
CA ALA A 86 -15.81 -16.49 13.97
C ALA A 86 -15.08 -15.40 14.75
N SER A 87 -14.61 -14.36 14.05
CA SER A 87 -13.94 -13.22 14.69
C SER A 87 -14.85 -12.53 15.69
N ARG A 88 -16.12 -12.28 15.33
CA ARG A 88 -17.09 -11.68 16.25
C ARG A 88 -17.35 -12.55 17.48
N LYS A 89 -17.47 -13.87 17.31
CA LYS A 89 -17.74 -14.80 18.42
C LYS A 89 -16.55 -14.93 19.38
N LEU A 90 -15.34 -14.88 18.84
CA LEU A 90 -14.08 -14.96 19.60
C LEU A 90 -13.61 -13.60 20.14
N GLY A 91 -14.35 -12.51 19.87
CA GLY A 91 -13.95 -11.16 20.28
C GLY A 91 -12.73 -10.61 19.53
N ALA A 92 -12.40 -11.20 18.38
CA ALA A 92 -11.28 -10.79 17.55
C ALA A 92 -11.65 -9.62 16.61
N LYS A 93 -10.68 -8.74 16.37
CA LYS A 93 -10.78 -7.65 15.39
C LYS A 93 -9.72 -7.82 14.32
N LEU A 94 -10.14 -7.77 13.06
CA LEU A 94 -9.25 -7.77 11.90
C LEU A 94 -8.96 -6.32 11.50
N VAL A 95 -7.68 -5.94 11.54
CA VAL A 95 -7.24 -4.56 11.26
C VAL A 95 -6.14 -4.58 10.21
N VAL A 96 -6.26 -3.76 9.18
CA VAL A 96 -5.21 -3.59 8.16
C VAL A 96 -3.94 -3.08 8.85
N GLY A 97 -2.89 -3.90 8.84
CA GLY A 97 -1.56 -3.55 9.37
C GLY A 97 -0.62 -3.02 8.29
N ALA A 98 -0.74 -3.53 7.08
CA ALA A 98 0.00 -3.06 5.91
C ALA A 98 -0.77 -3.39 4.63
N SER A 99 -0.59 -2.57 3.60
CA SER A 99 -1.04 -2.87 2.25
C SER A 99 -0.04 -2.33 1.23
N THR A 100 0.17 -3.06 0.15
CA THR A 100 0.96 -2.62 -0.99
C THR A 100 0.20 -2.98 -2.23
N ILE A 101 0.03 -2.01 -3.13
CA ILE A 101 -0.70 -2.18 -4.37
C ILE A 101 0.19 -1.82 -5.55
N ARG A 102 0.16 -2.68 -6.56
CA ARG A 102 0.83 -2.49 -7.85
C ARG A 102 -0.23 -2.28 -8.91
N TYR A 103 -0.22 -1.10 -9.54
CA TYR A 103 -1.07 -0.77 -10.67
C TYR A 103 -0.37 -1.18 -11.98
N ARG A 104 -1.10 -1.85 -12.86
CA ARG A 104 -0.63 -2.29 -14.18
C ARG A 104 -1.37 -1.56 -15.29
N ARG A 105 -2.70 -1.45 -15.17
CA ARG A 105 -3.57 -0.76 -16.13
C ARG A 105 -4.72 -0.09 -15.42
N SER A 106 -5.01 1.16 -15.80
CA SER A 106 -6.15 1.90 -15.27
C SER A 106 -7.46 1.36 -15.82
N LEU A 107 -8.45 1.19 -14.94
CA LEU A 107 -9.84 0.90 -15.31
C LEU A 107 -10.54 2.22 -15.72
N ALA A 108 -11.29 2.18 -16.82
CA ALA A 108 -12.02 3.33 -17.35
C ALA A 108 -13.47 3.36 -16.87
N PHE A 109 -14.16 4.49 -17.10
CA PHE A 109 -15.58 4.64 -16.79
C PHE A 109 -16.44 3.52 -17.40
N LYS A 110 -17.37 2.97 -16.60
CA LYS A 110 -18.24 1.82 -16.94
C LYS A 110 -17.52 0.50 -17.23
N GLU A 111 -16.21 0.42 -17.01
CA GLU A 111 -15.50 -0.85 -17.12
C GLU A 111 -15.91 -1.76 -15.96
N VAL A 112 -16.27 -3.00 -16.30
CA VAL A 112 -16.62 -4.04 -15.33
C VAL A 112 -15.36 -4.82 -14.99
N PHE A 113 -15.15 -5.03 -13.70
CA PHE A 113 -14.01 -5.76 -13.17
C PHE A 113 -14.45 -6.77 -12.12
N GLU A 114 -13.56 -7.71 -11.85
CA GLU A 114 -13.67 -8.73 -10.82
C GLU A 114 -12.48 -8.56 -9.87
N ILE A 115 -12.74 -8.58 -8.57
CA ILE A 115 -11.71 -8.63 -7.52
C ILE A 115 -11.62 -10.06 -7.02
N ARG A 116 -10.53 -10.74 -7.37
CA ARG A 116 -10.21 -12.07 -6.87
C ARG A 116 -9.44 -11.95 -5.58
N THR A 117 -10.04 -12.39 -4.48
CA THR A 117 -9.48 -12.34 -3.14
C THR A 117 -9.10 -13.73 -2.69
N LYS A 118 -7.85 -13.90 -2.24
CA LYS A 118 -7.31 -15.17 -1.75
C LYS A 118 -6.52 -14.96 -0.47
N VAL A 119 -6.73 -15.82 0.53
CA VAL A 119 -5.85 -15.91 1.70
C VAL A 119 -4.62 -16.71 1.30
N LEU A 120 -3.45 -16.09 1.37
CA LEU A 120 -2.17 -16.74 1.07
C LEU A 120 -1.63 -17.55 2.25
N GLY A 121 -2.08 -17.23 3.46
CA GLY A 121 -1.71 -17.91 4.70
C GLY A 121 -1.79 -16.96 5.89
N TRP A 122 -1.27 -17.40 7.04
CA TRP A 122 -1.28 -16.64 8.29
C TRP A 122 -0.05 -16.92 9.13
N ASP A 123 0.30 -15.97 9.99
CA ASP A 123 1.29 -16.15 11.06
C ASP A 123 0.60 -16.10 12.44
N GLU A 124 1.36 -15.89 13.51
CA GLU A 124 0.83 -15.79 14.87
C GLU A 124 -0.08 -14.57 15.10
N LYS A 125 0.05 -13.52 14.28
CA LYS A 125 -0.52 -12.18 14.51
C LYS A 125 -1.40 -11.67 13.38
N ALA A 126 -1.29 -12.21 12.17
CA ALA A 126 -1.94 -11.66 11.00
C ALA A 126 -2.28 -12.70 9.93
N PHE A 127 -3.34 -12.43 9.18
CA PHE A 127 -3.63 -13.06 7.90
C PHE A 127 -2.95 -12.29 6.75
N TYR A 128 -2.51 -13.02 5.74
CA TYR A 128 -1.93 -12.50 4.51
C TYR A 128 -2.88 -12.75 3.34
N LEU A 129 -3.28 -11.70 2.65
CA LEU A 129 -4.23 -11.77 1.54
C LEU A 129 -3.65 -11.16 0.27
N GLU A 130 -4.02 -11.75 -0.84
CA GLU A 130 -3.83 -11.19 -2.18
C GLU A 130 -5.20 -10.82 -2.76
N GLN A 131 -5.28 -9.64 -3.39
CA GLN A 131 -6.45 -9.20 -4.12
C GLN A 131 -6.06 -8.71 -5.50
N ARG A 132 -6.62 -9.34 -6.54
CA ARG A 132 -6.31 -9.06 -7.95
C ARG A 132 -7.53 -8.44 -8.63
N PHE A 133 -7.35 -7.26 -9.21
CA PHE A 133 -8.34 -6.64 -10.09
C PHE A 133 -8.17 -7.22 -11.49
N VAL A 134 -9.19 -7.91 -11.97
CA VAL A 134 -9.22 -8.52 -13.30
C VAL A 134 -10.29 -7.81 -14.13
N SER A 135 -9.93 -7.24 -15.26
CA SER A 135 -10.90 -6.64 -16.18
C SER A 135 -11.74 -7.75 -16.81
N LYS A 136 -13.08 -7.63 -16.78
CA LYS A 136 -13.95 -8.62 -17.41
C LYS A 136 -13.95 -8.54 -18.93
N LYS A 137 -13.44 -7.45 -19.50
CA LYS A 137 -13.37 -7.24 -20.96
C LYS A 137 -12.35 -8.18 -21.62
N ASP A 138 -11.20 -8.36 -21.00
CA ASP A 138 -10.06 -9.07 -21.60
C ASP A 138 -9.30 -9.97 -20.61
N SER A 139 -9.84 -10.19 -19.41
CA SER A 139 -9.23 -10.96 -18.33
C SER A 139 -7.84 -10.47 -17.89
N PHE A 140 -7.47 -9.24 -18.23
CA PHE A 140 -6.18 -8.68 -17.83
C PHE A 140 -6.20 -8.25 -16.37
N VAL A 141 -5.10 -8.51 -15.66
CA VAL A 141 -4.92 -8.08 -14.27
C VAL A 141 -4.50 -6.61 -14.22
N SER A 142 -5.45 -5.73 -13.94
CA SER A 142 -5.29 -4.27 -13.87
C SER A 142 -4.50 -3.82 -12.65
N ALA A 143 -4.67 -4.48 -11.49
CA ALA A 143 -3.93 -4.19 -10.26
C ALA A 143 -3.83 -5.42 -9.36
N VAL A 144 -2.78 -5.47 -8.54
CA VAL A 144 -2.59 -6.52 -7.53
C VAL A 144 -2.26 -5.87 -6.20
N MET A 145 -2.95 -6.26 -5.13
CA MET A 145 -2.73 -5.77 -3.78
C MET A 145 -2.39 -6.93 -2.84
N LEU A 146 -1.29 -6.77 -2.10
CA LEU A 146 -0.97 -7.59 -0.94
C LEU A 146 -1.41 -6.85 0.32
N CYS A 147 -2.04 -7.56 1.25
CA CYS A 147 -2.54 -7.00 2.49
C CYS A 147 -2.26 -7.90 3.69
N ARG A 148 -1.82 -7.25 4.78
CA ARG A 148 -1.59 -7.85 6.08
C ARG A 148 -2.71 -7.42 7.01
N GLN A 149 -3.46 -8.38 7.51
CA GLN A 149 -4.62 -8.19 8.39
C GLN A 149 -4.27 -8.67 9.78
N ASN A 150 -3.88 -7.74 10.65
CA ASN A 150 -3.57 -8.05 12.03
C ASN A 150 -4.82 -8.50 12.78
N VAL A 151 -4.69 -9.54 13.58
CA VAL A 151 -5.71 -10.03 14.49
C VAL A 151 -5.43 -9.46 15.87
N VAL A 152 -6.42 -8.77 16.44
CA VAL A 152 -6.36 -8.21 17.79
C VAL A 152 -7.39 -8.91 18.65
N GLY A 153 -6.97 -9.37 19.84
CA GLY A 153 -7.81 -10.09 20.81
C GLY A 153 -7.55 -11.59 20.84
N THR A 154 -7.22 -12.20 19.70
CA THR A 154 -6.87 -13.63 19.56
C THR A 154 -5.75 -13.82 18.51
N SER A 155 -5.44 -15.07 18.16
CA SER A 155 -4.56 -15.41 17.03
C SER A 155 -5.37 -15.82 15.78
N PRO A 156 -4.76 -15.73 14.57
CA PRO A 156 -5.32 -16.32 13.34
C PRO A 156 -5.63 -17.81 13.47
N GLU A 157 -4.74 -18.59 14.08
CA GLU A 157 -4.88 -20.05 14.20
C GLU A 157 -6.15 -20.43 14.97
N THR A 158 -6.45 -19.76 16.10
CA THR A 158 -7.69 -20.01 16.86
C THR A 158 -8.95 -19.72 16.05
N ILE A 159 -8.92 -18.69 15.19
CA ILE A 159 -10.07 -18.35 14.33
C ILE A 159 -10.26 -19.45 13.26
N ILE A 160 -9.17 -19.93 12.66
CA ILE A 160 -9.22 -21.03 11.66
C ILE A 160 -9.71 -22.32 12.30
N GLU A 161 -9.18 -22.70 13.46
CA GLU A 161 -9.62 -23.88 14.21
C GLU A 161 -11.11 -23.82 14.56
N TYR A 162 -11.62 -22.64 14.92
CA TYR A 162 -13.04 -22.43 15.19
C TYR A 162 -13.92 -22.64 13.95
N ILE A 163 -13.49 -22.17 12.77
CA ILE A 163 -14.26 -22.30 11.53
C ILE A 163 -14.23 -23.73 11.01
N CYS A 164 -13.02 -24.30 10.89
CA CYS A 164 -12.82 -25.58 10.24
C CYS A 164 -13.08 -26.77 11.17
N LYS A 165 -13.15 -26.53 12.49
CA LYS A 165 -13.26 -27.56 13.55
C LYS A 165 -12.16 -28.62 13.48
N LYS A 166 -11.08 -28.29 12.78
CA LYS A 166 -9.91 -29.12 12.52
C LYS A 166 -8.71 -28.20 12.43
N LYS A 167 -7.56 -28.71 12.84
CA LYS A 167 -6.29 -28.02 12.65
C LYS A 167 -5.93 -28.08 11.17
N ILE A 168 -5.83 -26.91 10.53
CA ILE A 168 -5.35 -26.76 9.16
C ILE A 168 -3.93 -26.23 9.22
N GLU A 169 -3.03 -26.86 8.49
CA GLU A 169 -1.66 -26.38 8.35
C GLU A 169 -1.64 -25.12 7.49
N CYS A 170 -0.84 -24.15 7.92
CA CYS A 170 -0.65 -22.93 7.14
C CYS A 170 0.07 -23.29 5.83
N PRO A 171 -0.46 -22.87 4.66
CA PRO A 171 0.18 -23.13 3.38
C PRO A 171 1.56 -22.46 3.31
N GLU A 172 2.46 -23.03 2.52
CA GLU A 172 3.77 -22.42 2.29
C GLU A 172 3.62 -21.06 1.59
N PHE A 173 4.28 -20.04 2.13
CA PHE A 173 4.24 -18.70 1.55
C PHE A 173 4.94 -18.65 0.19
N PRO A 174 4.31 -18.05 -0.84
CA PRO A 174 5.00 -17.75 -2.08
C PRO A 174 6.23 -16.84 -1.85
N GLU A 175 7.25 -16.97 -2.70
CA GLU A 175 8.49 -16.16 -2.58
C GLU A 175 8.23 -14.65 -2.60
N GLU A 176 7.29 -14.18 -3.42
CA GLU A 176 6.88 -12.77 -3.42
C GLU A 176 6.34 -12.32 -2.05
N LEU A 177 5.55 -13.17 -1.40
CA LEU A 177 5.01 -12.88 -0.07
C LEU A 177 6.13 -12.87 0.98
N LYS A 178 7.08 -13.81 0.94
CA LYS A 178 8.24 -13.85 1.84
C LYS A 178 9.06 -12.55 1.75
N HIS A 179 9.36 -12.09 0.53
CA HIS A 179 10.06 -10.82 0.31
C HIS A 179 9.26 -9.61 0.81
N TRP A 180 7.95 -9.60 0.57
CA TRP A 180 7.08 -8.51 1.02
C TRP A 180 6.97 -8.45 2.56
N ILE A 181 6.90 -9.59 3.23
CA ILE A 181 6.93 -9.68 4.70
C ILE A 181 8.27 -9.14 5.22
N SER A 182 9.39 -9.50 4.59
CA SER A 182 10.72 -8.95 4.93
C SER A 182 10.76 -7.43 4.79
N PHE A 183 10.24 -6.89 3.69
CA PHE A 183 10.14 -5.44 3.45
C PHE A 183 9.34 -4.73 4.55
N ILE A 184 8.17 -5.26 4.93
CA ILE A 184 7.36 -4.68 6.02
C ILE A 184 8.08 -4.79 7.37
N SER A 185 8.75 -5.91 7.64
CA SER A 185 9.48 -6.12 8.88
C SER A 185 10.61 -5.09 9.04
N ALA A 186 11.41 -4.89 7.99
CA ALA A 186 12.47 -3.89 7.95
C ALA A 186 11.92 -2.47 8.16
N SER A 187 10.85 -2.09 7.46
CA SER A 187 10.17 -0.81 7.65
C SER A 187 9.67 -0.63 9.08
N SER A 188 9.09 -1.68 9.67
CA SER A 188 8.58 -1.66 11.03
C SER A 188 9.70 -1.52 12.08
N GLN A 189 10.87 -2.12 11.85
CA GLN A 189 12.04 -1.97 12.71
C GLN A 189 12.60 -0.55 12.65
N ALA A 190 12.75 0.02 11.45
CA ALA A 190 13.19 1.41 11.27
C ALA A 190 12.28 2.39 12.03
N LEU A 191 10.95 2.26 11.87
CA LEU A 191 9.98 3.11 12.57
C LEU A 191 10.04 2.94 14.11
N ARG A 192 10.34 1.74 14.61
CA ARG A 192 10.53 1.52 16.06
C ARG A 192 11.79 2.21 16.57
N ALA A 193 12.90 2.14 15.84
CA ALA A 193 14.13 2.83 16.17
C ALA A 193 13.91 4.37 16.20
N GLU A 194 13.23 4.93 15.19
CA GLU A 194 12.87 6.35 15.12
C GLU A 194 11.99 6.79 16.31
N SER A 195 11.05 5.95 16.73
CA SER A 195 10.14 6.25 17.84
C SER A 195 10.78 6.20 19.24
N GLY A 196 12.06 5.79 19.34
CA GLY A 196 12.80 5.72 20.60
C GLY A 196 12.28 4.66 21.58
N LEU A 197 11.42 3.74 21.13
CA LEU A 197 10.82 2.70 21.99
C LEU A 197 11.82 1.65 22.47
N GLU A 198 12.98 1.51 21.81
CA GLU A 198 14.04 0.57 22.22
C GLU A 198 14.69 0.97 23.56
N HIS A 199 14.81 2.26 23.86
CA HIS A 199 15.38 2.73 25.13
C HIS A 199 14.42 2.63 26.33
N LYS A 200 13.10 2.54 26.09
CA LYS A 200 12.10 2.44 27.17
C LYS A 200 11.95 1.02 27.70
N ASN A 201 12.01 0.00 26.85
CA ASN A 201 11.88 -1.39 27.30
C ASN A 201 13.06 -1.85 28.17
N LYS A 202 14.27 -1.30 27.98
CA LYS A 202 15.42 -1.58 28.87
C LYS A 202 15.36 -0.87 30.22
N ARG A 203 14.68 0.30 30.32
CA ARG A 203 14.50 1.02 31.60
C ARG A 203 13.29 0.54 32.41
N GLY A 204 12.33 -0.14 31.77
CA GLY A 204 11.14 -0.70 32.43
C GLY A 204 11.39 -1.95 33.29
N SER A 205 12.52 -2.65 33.11
CA SER A 205 12.90 -3.79 33.95
C SER A 205 13.69 -3.40 35.20
N ALA A 206 13.90 -2.11 35.46
CA ALA A 206 14.62 -1.60 36.63
C ALA A 206 13.90 -0.37 37.23
N ALA A 207 12.60 -0.49 37.50
CA ALA A 207 11.83 0.58 38.15
C ALA A 207 11.35 0.14 39.54
N ASP A 208 11.82 0.89 40.54
CA ASP A 208 11.51 0.90 41.97
C ASP A 208 9.99 1.10 42.24
N PRO A 209 9.33 0.39 43.19
CA PRO A 209 7.87 0.38 43.33
C PRO A 209 7.20 1.69 43.83
N HIS A 210 7.95 2.77 44.09
CA HIS A 210 7.43 3.97 44.75
C HIS A 210 7.46 5.26 43.91
N GLN A 211 6.98 5.24 42.66
CA GLN A 211 6.78 6.49 41.89
C GLN A 211 5.35 6.59 41.32
N PRO A 212 4.61 7.70 41.53
CA PRO A 212 3.24 7.83 41.04
C PRO A 212 3.19 7.93 39.51
N ASP A 213 2.12 7.35 38.95
CA ASP A 213 1.88 7.19 37.52
C ASP A 213 1.67 8.53 36.78
N GLN A 214 2.62 8.90 35.92
CA GLN A 214 2.54 10.10 35.05
C GLN A 214 1.96 9.82 33.64
N ARG A 215 1.19 8.73 33.45
CA ARG A 215 0.68 8.33 32.12
C ARG A 215 -0.34 9.29 31.49
N ASP A 216 -1.01 10.14 32.27
CA ASP A 216 -2.07 11.03 31.76
C ASP A 216 -1.59 12.39 31.23
N GLY A 217 -0.44 12.88 31.68
CA GLY A 217 0.10 14.17 31.24
C GLY A 217 0.69 14.14 29.82
N PHE A 218 1.25 13.00 29.40
CA PHE A 218 1.96 12.88 28.12
C PHE A 218 1.00 12.77 26.93
N LYS A 219 -0.08 11.99 27.04
CA LYS A 219 -1.10 11.85 25.98
C LYS A 219 -1.77 13.19 25.66
N ARG A 220 -2.03 14.03 26.67
CA ARG A 220 -2.60 15.37 26.48
C ARG A 220 -1.63 16.31 25.76
N ARG A 221 -0.33 16.28 26.07
CA ARG A 221 0.68 17.15 25.44
C ARG A 221 0.92 16.83 23.97
N THR A 222 0.96 15.55 23.59
CA THR A 222 1.17 15.14 22.18
C THR A 222 -0.02 15.51 21.29
N VAL A 223 -1.25 15.33 21.77
CA VAL A 223 -2.47 15.70 21.01
C VAL A 223 -2.60 17.22 20.85
N ILE A 224 -2.23 18.00 21.88
CA ILE A 224 -2.21 19.47 21.81
C ILE A 224 -1.15 19.97 20.82
N GLN A 225 0.03 19.35 20.76
CA GLN A 225 1.09 19.70 19.81
C GLN A 225 0.69 19.40 18.35
N ILE A 226 0.04 18.26 18.09
CA ILE A 226 -0.42 17.89 16.75
C ILE A 226 -1.53 18.85 16.28
N ARG A 227 -2.50 19.18 17.14
CA ARG A 227 -3.53 20.17 16.82
C ARG A 227 -2.95 21.56 16.54
N ARG A 228 -1.97 22.02 17.32
CA ARG A 228 -1.30 23.31 17.08
C ARG A 228 -0.53 23.33 15.75
N ARG A 229 0.10 22.22 15.34
CA ARG A 229 0.78 22.12 14.04
C ARG A 229 -0.18 22.13 12.86
N MET A 230 -1.32 21.43 12.94
CA MET A 230 -2.35 21.49 11.89
C MET A 230 -2.98 22.87 11.76
N ILE A 231 -3.30 23.53 12.87
CA ILE A 231 -3.89 24.87 12.86
C ILE A 231 -2.89 25.87 12.24
N ASN A 232 -1.61 25.84 12.63
CA ASN A 232 -0.61 26.70 12.03
C ASN A 232 -0.38 26.42 10.54
N TYR A 233 -0.43 25.16 10.09
CA TYR A 233 -0.34 24.80 8.68
C TYR A 233 -1.53 25.33 7.86
N CYS A 234 -2.75 25.20 8.38
CA CYS A 234 -3.95 25.76 7.73
C CYS A 234 -3.92 27.29 7.69
N LEU A 235 -3.49 27.95 8.77
CA LEU A 235 -3.42 29.41 8.84
C LEU A 235 -2.32 30.00 7.94
N THR A 236 -1.15 29.36 7.86
CA THR A 236 -0.10 29.79 6.92
C THR A 236 -0.54 29.61 5.48
N ARG A 237 -1.29 28.55 5.15
CA ARG A 237 -1.80 28.31 3.79
C ARG A 237 -3.01 29.16 3.40
N PHE A 238 -3.72 29.72 4.37
CA PHE A 238 -4.81 30.69 4.13
C PHE A 238 -4.29 32.12 4.02
N SER A 239 -3.19 32.45 4.71
CA SER A 239 -2.55 33.79 4.67
C SER A 239 -1.60 33.98 3.49
N SER A 240 -1.02 32.90 2.95
CA SER A 240 -0.20 32.93 1.75
C SER A 240 -1.02 32.40 0.58
N GLY A 241 -1.69 33.30 -0.14
CA GLY A 241 -2.38 32.98 -1.39
C GLY A 241 -1.49 32.15 -2.31
N PHE A 242 -2.09 31.24 -3.07
CA PHE A 242 -1.43 30.30 -3.98
C PHE A 242 -0.29 30.94 -4.79
N ALA A 243 0.93 30.83 -4.29
CA ALA A 243 2.16 31.11 -5.03
C ALA A 243 2.93 29.78 -5.13
N PRO A 244 3.36 29.37 -6.33
CA PRO A 244 4.14 28.16 -6.49
C PRO A 244 5.56 28.40 -5.94
N VAL A 245 5.94 27.65 -4.92
CA VAL A 245 7.34 27.60 -4.47
C VAL A 245 8.11 26.71 -5.44
N LEU A 246 8.85 27.34 -6.36
CA LEU A 246 9.96 26.71 -7.08
C LEU A 246 11.15 26.66 -6.11
N GLU A 247 11.30 25.56 -5.38
CA GLU A 247 12.48 25.29 -4.57
C GLU A 247 13.53 24.59 -5.45
N THR A 248 14.49 25.35 -5.97
CA THR A 248 15.74 24.81 -6.52
C THR A 248 16.60 24.32 -5.36
N SER A 249 16.47 23.06 -4.96
CA SER A 249 17.43 22.45 -4.04
C SER A 249 18.72 22.12 -4.79
N GLY A 250 19.81 22.80 -4.45
CA GLY A 250 21.15 22.48 -4.93
C GLY A 250 21.55 21.06 -4.53
N TYR A 251 21.65 20.18 -5.53
CA TYR A 251 22.36 18.92 -5.41
C TYR A 251 23.87 19.19 -5.56
N SER A 252 24.63 19.06 -4.47
CA SER A 252 26.06 18.78 -4.57
C SER A 252 26.23 17.35 -5.09
N PRO A 253 27.02 17.11 -6.15
CA PRO A 253 27.25 15.75 -6.63
C PRO A 253 28.10 14.99 -5.60
N VAL A 254 27.56 13.86 -5.13
CA VAL A 254 28.33 12.86 -4.39
C VAL A 254 29.42 12.35 -5.34
N ARG A 255 30.68 12.63 -4.98
CA ARG A 255 31.87 12.22 -5.71
C ARG A 255 31.93 10.69 -5.71
N CYS A 256 31.81 10.06 -6.87
CA CYS A 256 32.10 8.64 -7.05
C CYS A 256 33.56 8.39 -6.63
N LEU A 257 33.77 7.50 -5.66
CA LEU A 257 35.10 6.98 -5.36
C LEU A 257 35.49 6.02 -6.47
N ASP A 258 36.34 6.51 -7.37
CA ASP A 258 37.11 5.70 -8.31
C ASP A 258 37.95 4.69 -7.53
N THR A 259 37.58 3.41 -7.61
CA THR A 259 38.43 2.30 -7.17
C THR A 259 39.11 1.70 -8.39
N ASN A 260 40.23 2.28 -8.78
CA ASN A 260 41.23 1.63 -9.62
C ASN A 260 42.63 2.13 -9.22
N SER A 261 43.30 1.39 -8.34
CA SER A 261 44.77 1.28 -8.37
C SER A 261 45.27 0.07 -7.57
N ALA A 262 45.93 -0.81 -8.31
CA ALA A 262 47.08 -1.64 -7.92
C ALA A 262 46.92 -2.70 -6.80
N LEU A 263 46.64 -3.94 -7.23
CA LEU A 263 47.15 -5.16 -6.61
C LEU A 263 48.58 -5.44 -7.11
N PRO A 264 49.55 -5.82 -6.26
CA PRO A 264 50.77 -6.46 -6.73
C PRO A 264 50.62 -7.99 -6.78
N SER A 265 51.03 -8.51 -7.93
CA SER A 265 51.18 -9.89 -8.38
C SER A 265 51.94 -10.83 -7.43
N ARG A 266 51.50 -12.10 -7.35
CA ARG A 266 52.35 -13.31 -7.46
C ARG A 266 51.48 -14.57 -7.61
N SER A 267 51.77 -15.36 -8.65
CA SER A 267 51.25 -16.72 -8.94
C SER A 267 52.29 -17.41 -9.86
N PRO A 268 52.19 -18.71 -10.25
CA PRO A 268 51.66 -19.96 -9.66
C PRO A 268 52.73 -21.11 -9.82
N PRO A 269 52.47 -22.44 -10.03
CA PRO A 269 51.66 -23.08 -11.11
C PRO A 269 50.81 -24.31 -10.65
N CYS A 270 49.75 -24.73 -11.33
CA CYS A 270 49.68 -25.67 -12.48
C CYS A 270 48.17 -26.01 -12.67
N SER A 271 47.57 -26.35 -13.81
CA SER A 271 47.92 -26.46 -15.23
C SER A 271 46.64 -26.81 -16.02
N ARG A 272 46.59 -26.35 -17.28
CA ARG A 272 45.89 -26.90 -18.48
C ARG A 272 44.46 -26.48 -18.88
N SER A 273 44.41 -26.23 -20.21
CA SER A 273 43.31 -26.28 -21.19
C SER A 273 42.49 -24.99 -21.35
N LEU A 274 42.12 -24.50 -22.53
CA LEU A 274 42.54 -24.66 -23.94
C LEU A 274 41.79 -23.53 -24.71
N SER A 275 42.43 -23.05 -25.76
CA SER A 275 42.10 -21.96 -26.70
C SER A 275 40.64 -21.72 -27.15
N VAL A 276 40.34 -20.42 -27.29
CA VAL A 276 39.29 -19.77 -28.08
C VAL A 276 39.61 -19.82 -29.58
N THR A 277 38.56 -19.92 -30.42
CA THR A 277 38.56 -19.34 -31.78
C THR A 277 37.26 -18.60 -32.04
N SER A 278 37.39 -17.44 -32.67
CA SER A 278 36.40 -16.38 -32.92
C SER A 278 35.82 -16.41 -34.36
N SER A 279 34.82 -15.52 -34.57
CA SER A 279 34.21 -15.04 -35.84
C SER A 279 32.97 -15.84 -36.30
N SER A 280 31.88 -15.27 -36.81
CA SER A 280 31.63 -13.97 -37.46
C SER A 280 30.12 -13.60 -37.47
N SER A 281 29.88 -12.35 -37.84
CA SER A 281 28.65 -11.55 -38.03
C SER A 281 27.42 -12.14 -38.74
N SER A 282 26.22 -11.67 -38.36
CA SER A 282 25.21 -11.17 -39.31
C SER A 282 24.11 -10.34 -38.63
N SER A 283 23.88 -9.15 -39.20
CA SER A 283 22.87 -8.13 -38.88
C SER A 283 21.46 -8.46 -39.36
N SER A 284 20.43 -8.08 -38.61
CA SER A 284 19.10 -7.74 -39.16
C SER A 284 18.28 -6.87 -38.21
N SER A 285 17.87 -5.71 -38.72
CA SER A 285 17.14 -4.62 -38.07
C SER A 285 15.62 -4.72 -38.35
N SER A 286 14.76 -4.39 -37.38
CA SER A 286 13.38 -3.88 -37.61
C SER A 286 12.81 -3.34 -36.28
N VAL A 287 12.91 -2.03 -36.00
CA VAL A 287 11.89 -0.97 -36.21
C VAL A 287 10.75 -1.00 -35.17
N TYR A 288 10.85 -0.13 -34.16
CA TYR A 288 9.74 0.36 -33.34
C TYR A 288 9.52 1.85 -33.65
N PRO A 289 8.29 2.35 -33.83
CA PRO A 289 8.06 3.76 -34.10
C PRO A 289 8.23 4.62 -32.85
N ALA A 290 9.08 5.63 -32.97
CA ALA A 290 9.39 6.64 -31.98
C ALA A 290 8.40 7.81 -32.05
N THR A 291 7.42 7.86 -31.15
CA THR A 291 6.63 9.06 -30.89
C THR A 291 6.39 9.22 -29.39
N TRP A 292 7.43 9.62 -28.66
CA TRP A 292 7.26 10.14 -27.29
C TRP A 292 8.26 11.26 -26.90
N LYS A 293 9.14 11.70 -27.81
CA LYS A 293 10.21 12.69 -27.51
C LYS A 293 9.94 14.12 -27.97
N SER A 294 8.77 14.43 -28.55
CA SER A 294 8.45 15.76 -29.10
C SER A 294 7.50 16.62 -28.26
N THR A 295 6.97 16.14 -27.14
CA THR A 295 5.97 16.90 -26.34
C THR A 295 6.53 17.51 -25.04
N ILE A 296 7.82 17.36 -24.74
CA ILE A 296 8.49 17.94 -23.56
C ILE A 296 9.63 18.88 -24.00
N ARG A 297 9.32 19.85 -24.87
CA ARG A 297 10.24 20.95 -25.26
C ARG A 297 9.54 22.31 -25.44
N LEU A 298 8.43 22.54 -24.72
CA LEU A 298 7.75 23.85 -24.74
C LEU A 298 7.50 24.47 -23.36
N TRP A 299 8.03 23.89 -22.29
CA TRP A 299 8.01 24.50 -20.97
C TRP A 299 9.41 24.40 -20.37
N ILE A 300 9.94 25.55 -19.92
CA ILE A 300 11.26 25.77 -19.30
C ILE A 300 12.37 26.14 -20.31
N SER A 301 12.46 27.42 -20.66
CA SER A 301 13.75 28.05 -21.00
C SER A 301 13.70 29.53 -20.58
N PRO A 302 14.44 29.96 -19.54
CA PRO A 302 14.63 31.38 -19.24
C PRO A 302 15.70 31.95 -20.18
N ARG A 303 15.37 33.03 -20.89
CA ARG A 303 16.37 33.86 -21.61
C ARG A 303 17.16 34.66 -20.58
N LEU A 304 18.46 34.41 -20.48
CA LEU A 304 19.44 35.36 -20.00
C LEU A 304 20.76 35.09 -20.74
N ASN A 305 21.22 36.06 -21.53
CA ASN A 305 22.63 36.40 -21.67
C ASN A 305 22.77 37.70 -22.49
N SER A 306 23.23 38.75 -21.79
CA SER A 306 23.85 39.95 -22.35
C SER A 306 25.26 39.61 -22.89
N PRO A 307 25.85 40.43 -23.78
CA PRO A 307 27.03 40.07 -24.57
C PRO A 307 28.36 40.47 -23.90
N PRO A 308 29.50 39.89 -24.31
CA PRO A 308 30.81 40.49 -24.10
C PRO A 308 31.36 41.17 -25.39
N HIS A 309 31.75 42.43 -25.22
CA HIS A 309 32.84 43.16 -25.90
C HIS A 309 34.16 42.35 -25.86
N SER A 310 35.16 42.37 -26.75
CA SER A 310 35.54 43.05 -28.01
C SER A 310 36.67 42.21 -28.65
N PRO A 311 37.39 42.64 -29.70
CA PRO A 311 38.53 43.58 -29.52
C PRO A 311 38.31 44.98 -30.08
#